data_AF-A0A968M058-F1
#
_entry.id   AF-A0A968M058-F1
#
_cell.length_a   1.000
_cell.length_b   1.000
_cell.length_c   1.000
_cell.angle_alpha   90.00
_cell.angle_beta   90.00
_cell.angle_gamma   90.00
#
_symmetry.space_group_name_H-M   'P 1'
#
loop_
_entity.id
_entity.type
_entity.pdbx_description
1 polymer ?
#
loop_
_entity_poly.entity_id
_entity_poly.type
_entity_poly.pdbx_seq_one_letter_code
_entity_poly.pdbx_strand_id
1 'polypeptide(L)'
;QRYLDYWPLIIRNRLGPRKTFDLLVFGLAQYVLPTAAVPDLVMATARNQLPLLMPMTSVTMLLSLVGMWNGLERVRRADNLSTPVFLMFLQTLRGTLYTCHWFLVMACVTARMSIRPKRLKWVKTLRQDDYPVYLPE
;
A
#
# COMPACT_ATOMS: atom_id res chain seq x y z
N GLN A 1 -4.31 4.47 8.58
CA GLN A 1 -5.30 4.63 9.67
C GLN A 1 -5.93 3.28 10.00
N ARG A 2 -6.68 2.64 9.09
CA ARG A 2 -7.32 1.33 9.31
C ARG A 2 -6.38 0.17 9.72
N TYR A 3 -5.13 0.15 9.25
CA TYR A 3 -4.15 -0.88 9.63
C TYR A 3 -3.64 -0.72 11.08
N LEU A 4 -3.51 0.53 11.54
CA LEU A 4 -3.06 0.86 12.89
C LEU A 4 -4.15 0.50 13.92
N ASP A 5 -5.42 0.50 13.52
CA ASP A 5 -6.53 0.08 14.38
C ASP A 5 -6.48 -1.42 14.73
N TYR A 6 -5.89 -2.26 13.85
CA TYR A 6 -5.72 -3.70 14.10
C TYR A 6 -4.43 -4.05 14.85
N TRP A 7 -3.55 -3.08 15.09
CA TRP A 7 -2.29 -3.26 15.80
C TRP A 7 -2.43 -3.95 17.17
N PRO A 8 -3.43 -3.62 18.01
CA PRO A 8 -3.63 -4.30 19.30
C PRO A 8 -4.01 -5.78 19.11
N LEU A 9 -4.74 -6.13 18.04
CA LEU A 9 -5.14 -7.51 17.77
C LEU A 9 -3.98 -8.35 17.22
N ILE A 10 -3.06 -7.72 16.48
CA ILE A 10 -1.81 -8.31 15.98
C ILE A 10 -0.88 -8.63 17.16
N ILE A 11 -0.66 -7.67 18.08
CA ILE A 11 0.18 -7.89 19.28
C ILE A 11 -0.42 -8.95 20.21
N ARG A 12 -1.74 -8.96 20.36
CA ARG A 12 -2.44 -9.88 21.25
C ARG A 12 -2.73 -11.25 20.61
N ASN A 13 -2.23 -11.48 19.39
CA ASN A 13 -2.33 -12.71 18.58
C ASN A 13 -3.75 -13.34 18.55
N ARG A 14 -4.82 -12.52 18.54
CA ARG A 14 -6.20 -13.01 18.58
C ARG A 14 -6.77 -13.43 17.22
N LEU A 15 -6.04 -13.19 16.13
CA LEU A 15 -6.48 -13.47 14.74
C LEU A 15 -5.97 -14.83 14.20
N GLY A 16 -5.16 -15.56 14.97
CA GLY A 16 -4.51 -16.80 14.57
C GLY A 16 -3.15 -16.57 13.86
N PRO A 17 -2.14 -17.43 14.09
CA PRO A 17 -0.75 -17.13 13.75
C PRO A 17 -0.52 -16.94 12.23
N ARG A 18 -1.24 -17.69 11.39
CA ARG A 18 -1.16 -17.55 9.92
C ARG A 18 -1.66 -16.19 9.45
N LYS A 19 -2.78 -15.72 10.02
CA LYS A 19 -3.39 -14.44 9.66
C LYS A 19 -2.59 -13.26 10.21
N THR A 20 -2.00 -13.42 11.40
CA THR A 20 -1.07 -12.45 11.98
C THR A 20 0.17 -12.29 11.10
N PHE A 21 0.77 -13.40 10.64
CA PHE A 21 1.95 -13.35 9.76
C PHE A 21 1.64 -12.72 8.40
N ASP A 22 0.52 -13.10 7.77
CA ASP A 22 0.09 -12.52 6.50
C ASP A 22 -0.15 -11.00 6.62
N LEU A 23 -0.84 -10.55 7.67
CA LEU A 23 -1.02 -9.13 7.98
C LEU A 23 0.30 -8.42 8.28
N LEU A 24 1.24 -9.07 8.96
CA LEU A 24 2.54 -8.46 9.26
C LEU A 24 3.34 -8.27 7.97
N VAL A 25 3.45 -9.31 7.15
CA VAL A 25 4.14 -9.26 5.85
C VAL A 25 3.50 -8.23 4.93
N PHE A 26 2.16 -8.17 4.88
CA PHE A 26 1.44 -7.18 4.08
C PHE A 26 1.72 -5.75 4.57
N GLY A 27 1.75 -5.51 5.89
CA GLY A 27 2.08 -4.21 6.46
C GLY A 27 3.52 -3.77 6.16
N LEU A 28 4.48 -4.70 6.29
CA LEU A 28 5.88 -4.45 5.94
C LEU A 28 6.04 -4.14 4.45
N ALA A 29 5.45 -4.95 3.58
CA ALA A 29 5.54 -4.79 2.13
C ALA A 29 4.86 -3.50 1.64
N GLN A 30 3.72 -3.11 2.25
CA GLN A 30 2.94 -1.95 1.81
C GLN A 30 3.47 -0.61 2.37
N TYR A 31 4.02 -0.59 3.58
CA TYR A 31 4.40 0.67 4.25
C TYR A 31 5.90 0.82 4.50
N VAL A 32 6.58 -0.23 4.94
CA VAL A 32 8.01 -0.14 5.31
C VAL A 32 8.90 -0.25 4.08
N LEU A 33 8.62 -1.21 3.20
CA LEU A 33 9.42 -1.43 2.00
C LEU A 33 9.46 -0.18 1.09
N PRO A 34 8.32 0.49 0.80
CA PRO A 34 8.33 1.62 -0.13
C PRO A 34 8.94 2.88 0.48
N THR A 35 8.80 3.07 1.79
CA THR A 35 9.39 4.21 2.49
C THR A 35 10.91 4.11 2.60
N ALA A 36 11.46 2.89 2.62
CA ALA A 36 12.90 2.64 2.58
C ALA A 36 13.45 2.59 1.13
N ALA A 37 12.75 1.91 0.21
CA ALA A 37 13.23 1.68 -1.14
C ALA A 37 13.27 2.95 -2.02
N VAL A 38 12.35 3.91 -1.80
CA VAL A 38 12.34 5.16 -2.57
C VAL A 38 13.57 6.04 -2.28
N PRO A 39 13.89 6.39 -1.02
CA PRO A 39 15.11 7.15 -0.74
C PRO A 39 16.38 6.36 -1.10
N ASP A 40 16.40 5.04 -0.92
CA ASP A 40 17.52 4.19 -1.38
C ASP A 40 17.74 4.30 -2.89
N LEU A 41 16.66 4.26 -3.69
CA LEU A 41 16.74 4.41 -5.15
C LEU A 41 17.15 5.83 -5.57
N VAL A 42 16.66 6.87 -4.89
CA VAL A 42 17.08 8.26 -5.12
C VAL A 42 18.56 8.45 -4.78
N MET A 43 19.01 7.90 -3.66
CA MET A 43 20.40 7.98 -3.20
C MET A 43 21.34 7.18 -4.11
N ALA A 44 20.91 5.99 -4.54
CA ALA A 44 21.61 5.13 -5.50
C ALA A 44 21.73 5.78 -6.88
N THR A 45 20.66 6.43 -7.37
CA THR A 45 20.68 7.19 -8.63
C THR A 45 21.59 8.41 -8.52
N ALA A 46 21.55 9.13 -7.39
CA ALA A 46 22.42 10.29 -7.15
C ALA A 46 23.90 9.90 -7.01
N ARG A 47 24.20 8.68 -6.51
CA ARG A 47 25.57 8.19 -6.29
C ARG A 47 26.08 7.23 -7.36
N ASN A 48 25.30 6.93 -8.41
CA ASN A 48 25.61 5.89 -9.41
C ASN A 48 26.01 4.54 -8.78
N GLN A 49 25.39 4.17 -7.65
CA GLN A 49 25.61 2.89 -6.98
C GLN A 49 24.39 1.99 -7.14
N LEU A 50 24.59 0.68 -7.14
CA LEU A 50 23.47 -0.27 -7.19
C LEU A 50 22.66 -0.17 -5.89
N PRO A 51 21.34 0.05 -5.96
CA PRO A 51 20.49 0.06 -4.76
C PRO A 51 20.65 -1.26 -4.02
N LEU A 52 20.91 -1.23 -2.71
CA LEU A 52 21.10 -2.46 -1.93
C LEU A 52 19.82 -3.33 -1.92
N LEU A 53 18.66 -2.71 -2.13
CA LEU A 53 17.36 -3.37 -2.21
C LEU A 53 16.95 -3.82 -3.62
N MET A 54 17.80 -3.65 -4.65
CA MET A 54 17.51 -4.05 -6.03
C MET A 54 17.02 -5.51 -6.21
N PRO A 55 17.65 -6.53 -5.59
CA PRO A 55 17.17 -7.90 -5.78
C PRO A 55 15.76 -8.10 -5.22
N MET A 56 15.41 -7.47 -4.10
CA MET A 56 14.06 -7.56 -3.54
C MET A 56 13.03 -6.78 -4.36
N THR A 57 13.37 -5.58 -4.84
CA THR A 57 12.45 -4.79 -5.67
C THR A 57 12.21 -5.45 -7.02
N SER A 58 13.24 -6.04 -7.63
CA SER A 58 13.11 -6.78 -8.90
C SER A 58 12.20 -8.00 -8.76
N VAL A 59 12.36 -8.82 -7.71
CA VAL A 59 11.47 -9.96 -7.43
C VAL A 59 10.03 -9.50 -7.22
N THR A 60 9.82 -8.42 -6.47
CA THR A 60 8.48 -7.86 -6.22
C THR A 60 7.84 -7.35 -7.52
N MET A 61 8.63 -6.69 -8.37
CA MET A 61 8.19 -6.19 -9.68
C MET A 61 7.80 -7.34 -10.62
N LEU A 62 8.59 -8.42 -10.65
CA LEU A 62 8.29 -9.62 -11.42
C LEU A 62 7.01 -10.31 -10.93
N LEU A 63 6.85 -10.46 -9.61
CA LEU A 63 5.62 -10.98 -9.00
C LEU A 63 4.40 -10.13 -9.35
N SER A 64 4.53 -8.80 -9.37
CA SER A 64 3.45 -7.90 -9.78
C SER A 64 3.09 -8.06 -11.26
N LEU A 65 4.07 -8.20 -12.14
CA LEU A 65 3.86 -8.42 -13.58
C LEU A 65 3.15 -9.75 -13.83
N VAL A 66 3.65 -10.82 -13.21
CA VAL A 66 3.06 -12.16 -13.32
C VAL A 66 1.65 -12.19 -12.73
N GLY A 67 1.43 -11.54 -11.58
CA GLY A 67 0.12 -11.43 -10.95
C GLY A 67 -0.89 -10.69 -11.82
N MET A 68 -0.48 -9.57 -12.42
CA MET A 68 -1.32 -8.81 -13.35
C MET A 68 -1.65 -9.61 -14.60
N TRP A 69 -0.67 -10.30 -15.19
CA TRP A 69 -0.88 -11.15 -16.36
C TRP A 69 -1.88 -12.28 -16.08
N ASN A 70 -1.69 -13.02 -14.97
CA ASN A 70 -2.62 -14.08 -14.56
C ASN A 70 -4.02 -13.53 -14.27
N GLY A 71 -4.11 -12.35 -13.64
CA GLY A 71 -5.38 -11.67 -13.39
C GLY A 71 -6.12 -11.32 -14.68
N LEU A 72 -5.40 -10.76 -15.65
CA LEU A 72 -5.95 -10.37 -16.94
C LEU A 72 -6.34 -11.59 -17.78
N GLU A 73 -5.54 -12.66 -17.74
CA GLU A 73 -5.87 -13.93 -18.37
C GLU A 73 -7.14 -14.56 -17.76
N ARG A 74 -7.27 -14.52 -16.43
CA ARG A 74 -8.46 -15.04 -15.73
C ARG A 74 -9.72 -14.29 -16.13
N VAL A 75 -9.66 -12.95 -16.22
CA VAL A 75 -10.80 -12.12 -16.68
C VAL A 75 -11.10 -12.39 -18.14
N ARG A 76 -10.06 -12.50 -18.99
CA ARG A 76 -10.21 -12.82 -20.41
C ARG A 76 -10.95 -14.15 -20.62
N ARG A 77 -10.60 -15.18 -19.85
CA ARG A 77 -11.28 -16.49 -19.88
C ARG A 77 -12.72 -16.41 -19.38
N ALA A 78 -12.99 -15.57 -18.38
CA ALA A 78 -14.34 -15.40 -17.83
C ALA A 78 -15.29 -14.68 -18.80
N ASP A 79 -14.81 -13.61 -19.46
CA ASP A 79 -15.62 -12.80 -20.38
C ASP A 79 -15.55 -13.27 -21.85
N ASN A 80 -14.87 -14.39 -22.16
CA ASN A 80 -14.62 -14.88 -23.51
C ASN A 80 -14.07 -13.82 -24.48
N LEU A 81 -13.26 -12.87 -23.98
CA LEU A 81 -12.68 -11.82 -24.81
C LEU A 81 -11.55 -12.39 -25.69
N SER A 82 -11.66 -12.19 -27.01
CA SER A 82 -10.57 -12.44 -27.95
C SER A 82 -9.67 -11.22 -28.06
N THR A 83 -8.93 -10.91 -26.98
CA THR A 83 -7.91 -9.85 -27.02
C THR A 83 -6.58 -10.39 -27.57
N PRO A 84 -5.94 -9.67 -28.51
CA PRO A 84 -4.62 -10.05 -29.00
C PRO A 84 -3.57 -9.93 -27.89
N VAL A 85 -2.57 -10.81 -27.93
CA VAL A 85 -1.52 -10.91 -26.90
C VAL A 85 -0.78 -9.59 -26.70
N PHE A 86 -0.58 -8.82 -27.77
CA PHE A 86 0.05 -7.50 -27.70
C PHE A 86 -0.76 -6.49 -26.87
N LEU A 87 -2.09 -6.44 -27.04
CA LEU A 87 -2.94 -5.58 -26.21
C LEU A 87 -2.97 -6.04 -24.76
N MET A 88 -2.91 -7.35 -24.52
CA MET A 88 -2.84 -7.93 -23.18
C MET A 88 -1.53 -7.53 -22.47
N PHE A 89 -0.41 -7.54 -23.20
CA PHE A 89 0.87 -7.04 -22.71
C PHE A 89 0.82 -5.54 -22.40
N LEU A 90 0.27 -4.73 -23.31
CA LEU A 90 0.16 -3.29 -23.10
C LEU A 90 -0.76 -2.93 -21.92
N GLN A 91 -1.85 -3.69 -21.73
CA GLN A 91 -2.72 -3.57 -20.55
C GLN A 91 -1.99 -3.97 -19.26
N THR A 92 -1.20 -5.04 -19.29
CA THR A 92 -0.37 -5.48 -18.16
C THR A 92 0.66 -4.40 -17.80
N LEU A 93 1.32 -3.80 -18.80
CA LEU A 93 2.27 -2.71 -18.61
C LEU A 93 1.58 -1.47 -18.04
N ARG A 94 0.41 -1.09 -18.58
CA ARG A 94 -0.38 0.05 -18.07
C ARG A 94 -0.82 -0.17 -16.62
N GLY A 95 -1.29 -1.36 -16.27
CA GLY A 95 -1.67 -1.72 -14.90
C GLY A 95 -0.48 -1.70 -13.94
N THR A 96 0.68 -2.17 -14.39
CA THR A 96 1.92 -2.13 -13.61
C THR A 96 2.41 -0.71 -13.41
N LEU A 97 2.37 0.14 -14.44
CA LEU A 97 2.72 1.56 -14.35
C LEU A 97 1.76 2.33 -13.43
N TYR A 98 0.46 2.05 -13.51
CA TYR A 98 -0.54 2.63 -12.60
C TYR A 98 -0.27 2.25 -11.14
N THR A 99 0.10 0.99 -10.89
CA THR A 99 0.50 0.52 -9.56
C THR A 99 1.79 1.19 -9.11
N CYS A 100 2.76 1.35 -10.02
CA CYS A 100 4.03 2.03 -9.73
C CYS A 100 3.84 3.51 -9.37
N HIS A 101 2.93 4.19 -10.07
CA HIS A 101 2.55 5.57 -9.79
C HIS A 101 2.17 5.79 -8.32
N TRP A 102 1.49 4.82 -7.70
CA TRP A 102 1.12 4.90 -6.29
C TRP A 102 2.35 5.04 -5.37
N PHE A 103 3.45 4.35 -5.66
CA PHE A 103 4.68 4.47 -4.87
C PHE A 103 5.27 5.89 -4.93
N LEU A 104 5.25 6.51 -6.11
CA LEU A 104 5.71 7.89 -6.30
C LEU A 104 4.81 8.88 -5.55
N VAL A 105 3.49 8.72 -5.65
CA VAL A 105 2.53 9.54 -4.90
C VAL A 105 2.75 9.41 -3.39
N MET A 106 2.89 8.19 -2.88
CA MET A 106 3.13 7.94 -1.45
C MET A 106 4.43 8.57 -0.98
N ALA A 107 5.50 8.50 -1.77
CA ALA A 107 6.76 9.17 -1.46
C ALA A 107 6.61 10.69 -1.39
N CYS A 108 5.98 11.30 -2.40
CA CYS A 108 5.73 12.74 -2.44
C CYS A 108 4.84 13.20 -1.27
N VAL A 109 3.78 12.46 -0.94
CA VAL A 109 2.90 12.79 0.18
C VAL A 109 3.65 12.63 1.50
N THR A 110 4.47 11.60 1.67
CA THR A 110 5.27 11.38 2.88
C THR A 110 6.30 12.50 3.07
N ALA A 111 7.00 12.90 2.00
CA ALA A 111 7.91 14.04 2.02
C ALA A 111 7.17 15.33 2.38
N ARG A 112 6.02 15.60 1.75
CA ARG A 112 5.18 16.76 2.06
C ARG A 112 4.74 16.79 3.52
N MET A 113 4.33 15.65 4.08
CA MET A 113 3.89 15.53 5.48
C MET A 113 5.06 15.65 6.46
N SER A 114 6.27 15.26 6.06
CA SER A 114 7.50 15.44 6.86
C SER A 114 7.93 16.91 6.92
N ILE A 115 7.73 17.66 5.82
CA ILE A 115 8.07 19.09 5.74
C ILE A 115 6.99 19.96 6.37
N ARG A 116 5.70 19.62 6.17
CA ARG A 116 4.57 20.40 6.70
C ARG A 116 3.87 19.64 7.82
N PRO A 117 4.07 20.02 9.09
CA PRO A 117 3.39 19.38 10.20
C PRO A 117 1.87 19.51 10.02
N LYS A 118 1.20 18.36 10.04
CA LYS A 118 -0.26 18.30 9.91
C LYS A 118 -0.88 18.96 11.14
N ARG A 119 -1.51 20.13 10.97
CA ARG A 119 -2.32 20.76 12.03
C ARG A 119 -3.63 19.99 12.18
N LEU A 120 -3.60 18.95 13.01
CA LEU A 120 -4.80 18.20 13.39
C LEU A 120 -5.64 19.08 14.32
N LYS A 121 -6.65 19.78 13.78
CA LYS A 121 -7.70 20.36 14.61
C LYS A 121 -8.61 19.21 15.04
N TRP A 122 -8.26 18.58 16.15
CA TRP A 122 -9.06 17.51 16.75
C TRP A 122 -10.34 18.13 17.31
N VAL A 123 -11.33 18.36 16.45
CA VAL A 123 -12.69 18.66 16.89
C VAL A 123 -13.32 17.32 17.21
N LYS A 124 -13.36 16.94 18.50
CA LYS A 124 -14.24 15.85 18.92
C LYS A 124 -15.66 16.35 18.66
N THR A 125 -16.35 15.76 17.69
CA THR A 125 -17.81 15.81 17.67
C THR A 125 -18.27 15.12 18.95
N LEU A 126 -18.85 15.88 19.88
CA LEU A 126 -19.48 15.33 21.07
C LEU A 126 -20.53 14.32 20.62
N ARG A 127 -20.54 13.16 21.26
CA ARG A 127 -21.53 12.12 21.00
C ARG A 127 -22.81 12.50 21.78
N GLN A 128 -23.99 12.16 21.29
CA GLN A 128 -25.28 12.57 21.87
C GLN A 128 -25.45 12.16 23.36
N ASP A 129 -24.67 11.20 23.83
CA ASP A 129 -24.57 10.70 25.20
C ASP A 129 -23.70 11.57 26.13
N ASP A 130 -22.98 12.58 25.61
CA ASP A 130 -22.24 13.58 26.41
C ASP A 130 -23.13 14.76 26.85
N TYR A 131 -24.41 14.82 26.45
CA TYR A 131 -25.33 15.85 26.95
C TYR A 131 -25.87 15.45 28.33
N PRO A 132 -25.73 16.28 29.38
CA PRO A 132 -26.44 16.06 30.62
C PRO A 132 -27.94 16.19 30.32
N VAL A 133 -28.65 15.07 30.34
CA VAL A 133 -30.11 15.03 30.31
C VAL A 133 -30.57 15.62 31.64
N TYR A 134 -30.92 16.91 31.63
CA TYR A 134 -31.64 17.52 32.74
C TYR A 134 -33.03 16.89 32.80
N LEU A 135 -33.22 15.98 33.75
CA LEU A 135 -34.53 15.49 34.12
C LEU A 135 -35.25 16.63 34.86
N PRO A 136 -36.46 17.04 34.46
CA PRO A 136 -37.25 17.97 35.25
C PRO A 136 -37.74 17.26 36.53
N GLU A 137 -37.59 17.93 37.67
CA GLU A 137 -38.11 17.47 38.98
C GLU A 137 -39.63 17.52 39.07
#